data_AF-A0ABD3MR37-F1
#
_entry.id   AF-A0ABD3MR37-F1
#
_cell.length_a   1.000
_cell.length_b   1.000
_cell.length_c   1.000
_cell.angle_alpha   90.00
_cell.angle_beta   90.00
_cell.angle_gamma   90.00
#
_symmetry.space_group_name_H-M   'P 1'
#
loop_
_entity.id
_entity.type
_entity.pdbx_description
1 polymer ?
#
loop_
_entity_poly.entity_id
_entity_poly.type
_entity_poly.pdbx_seq_one_letter_code
_entity_poly.pdbx_strand_id
1 'polypeptide(L)'
;MTAAAQRLLPILLILLATSLSQGFNHLTQRVLGGVKVCRTSSNDQTTRLLMSYDVENETKRQLYNIKNSSWKSNEWNWGYARGTGHDCASICRRRWSDKADRKKLVDALLNPEAYHSKHKSYEVPFEEVKLILGLLWQRAGRSHAFNEVLENMVDAKRYELDDEVLSALNFVTDVRDAFPDVALKKSHVDHMNAVAGEILHYHDHMVDRVEAFRIRRVCAGMVLEDMGFIENGI
;
A
#
# COMPACT_ATOMS: atom_id res chain seq x y z
N MET A 1 32.88 26.84 -46.90
CA MET A 1 33.07 26.17 -45.60
C MET A 1 32.77 27.20 -44.53
N THR A 2 31.51 27.29 -44.13
CA THR A 2 30.93 28.38 -43.34
C THR A 2 30.77 27.94 -41.89
N ALA A 3 31.49 28.60 -40.99
CA ALA A 3 31.36 28.47 -39.54
C ALA A 3 30.15 29.29 -39.05
N ALA A 4 29.28 28.68 -38.27
CA ALA A 4 28.10 29.35 -37.71
C ALA A 4 27.80 28.89 -36.27
N ALA A 5 27.32 29.87 -35.49
CA ALA A 5 26.53 29.80 -34.27
C ALA A 5 27.26 29.42 -32.96
N GLN A 6 27.78 30.39 -32.19
CA GLN A 6 27.08 31.19 -31.16
C GLN A 6 26.24 30.37 -30.17
N ARG A 7 26.83 30.14 -28.98
CA ARG A 7 26.15 29.68 -27.77
C ARG A 7 25.91 30.89 -26.87
N LEU A 8 24.64 31.20 -26.62
CA LEU A 8 24.20 32.19 -25.65
C LEU A 8 24.06 31.55 -24.25
N LEU A 9 24.37 32.39 -23.26
CA LEU A 9 24.58 32.16 -21.83
C LEU A 9 23.25 32.09 -21.01
N PRO A 10 23.32 31.76 -19.70
CA PRO A 10 22.27 31.19 -18.86
C PRO A 10 21.57 32.22 -17.97
N ILE A 11 20.30 32.01 -17.64
CA ILE A 11 19.49 32.83 -16.72
C ILE A 11 18.35 31.89 -16.20
N LEU A 12 17.99 31.72 -14.92
CA LEU A 12 17.45 32.73 -14.00
C LEU A 12 17.34 32.19 -12.55
N LEU A 13 17.89 32.99 -11.63
CA LEU A 13 17.55 33.31 -10.22
C LEU A 13 16.96 32.27 -9.24
N ILE A 14 17.78 32.01 -8.22
CA ILE A 14 17.44 31.87 -6.80
C ILE A 14 17.33 33.29 -6.18
N LEU A 15 16.34 33.53 -5.31
CA LEU A 15 16.34 34.41 -4.11
C LEU A 15 14.89 34.64 -3.63
N LEU A 16 14.47 34.02 -2.51
CA LEU A 16 14.33 34.60 -1.16
C LEU A 16 13.13 35.54 -0.96
N ALA A 17 12.13 35.09 -0.17
CA ALA A 17 11.40 35.95 0.77
C ALA A 17 10.68 35.12 1.84
N THR A 18 11.20 35.20 3.07
CA THR A 18 10.67 34.72 4.35
C THR A 18 9.91 35.82 5.09
N SER A 19 9.11 35.41 6.10
CA SER A 19 8.40 36.21 7.13
C SER A 19 6.99 36.67 6.72
N LEU A 20 5.93 36.65 7.53
CA LEU A 20 5.69 36.86 8.98
C LEU A 20 4.46 36.00 9.39
N SER A 21 4.40 35.24 10.49
CA SER A 21 4.34 35.60 11.92
C SER A 21 3.47 36.81 12.27
N GLN A 22 2.22 36.59 12.69
CA GLN A 22 1.61 37.12 13.94
C GLN A 22 0.08 36.94 13.95
N GLY A 23 -0.46 36.53 15.10
CA GLY A 23 -1.89 36.56 15.37
C GLY A 23 -2.33 35.66 16.52
N PHE A 24 -1.85 35.94 17.74
CA PHE A 24 -2.25 35.26 18.98
C PHE A 24 -3.14 36.20 19.83
N ASN A 25 -4.12 35.60 20.52
CA ASN A 25 -4.96 36.10 21.63
C ASN A 25 -6.14 37.05 21.33
N HIS A 26 -7.38 36.62 21.64
CA HIS A 26 -7.99 36.94 22.96
C HIS A 26 -9.32 36.18 23.24
N LEU A 27 -9.39 35.66 24.47
CA LEU A 27 -10.51 35.30 25.36
C LEU A 27 -11.98 35.27 24.87
N THR A 28 -12.69 34.21 25.28
CA THR A 28 -13.81 34.13 26.28
C THR A 28 -14.53 32.78 26.04
N GLN A 29 -15.13 32.04 26.97
CA GLN A 29 -15.52 32.21 28.36
C GLN A 29 -15.74 30.79 28.95
N ARG A 30 -15.30 30.57 30.19
CA ARG A 30 -15.58 29.35 30.97
C ARG A 30 -17.06 29.35 31.41
N VAL A 31 -17.79 28.28 31.13
CA VAL A 31 -18.99 27.90 31.89
C VAL A 31 -18.69 26.58 32.58
N LEU A 32 -18.58 26.64 33.91
CA LEU A 32 -18.46 25.48 34.78
C LEU A 32 -19.88 24.95 35.09
N GLY A 33 -20.31 23.93 34.36
CA GLY A 33 -21.49 23.12 34.68
C GLY A 33 -21.03 21.78 35.23
N GLY A 34 -21.22 21.58 36.53
CA GLY A 34 -20.87 20.33 37.21
C GLY A 34 -21.74 19.17 36.73
N VAL A 35 -21.10 18.17 36.12
CA VAL A 35 -21.71 16.86 35.89
C VAL A 35 -21.01 15.86 36.81
N LYS A 36 -21.80 15.32 37.73
CA LYS A 36 -21.44 14.28 38.68
C LYS A 36 -21.27 12.97 37.90
N VAL A 37 -20.04 12.65 37.50
CA VAL A 37 -19.72 11.37 36.85
C VAL A 37 -19.66 10.29 37.92
N CYS A 38 -20.67 9.42 37.95
CA CYS A 38 -20.65 8.18 38.71
C CYS A 38 -19.51 7.29 38.19
N ARG A 39 -18.49 7.06 39.03
CA ARG A 39 -17.49 6.02 38.81
C ARG A 39 -18.16 4.65 38.98
N THR A 40 -18.61 4.06 37.89
CA THR A 40 -18.79 2.61 37.80
C THR A 40 -17.43 1.99 37.48
N SER A 41 -16.83 1.37 38.49
CA SER A 41 -15.69 0.45 38.34
C SER A 41 -16.17 -0.81 37.62
N SER A 42 -16.27 -0.75 36.29
CA SER A 42 -16.28 -1.96 35.48
C SER A 42 -14.83 -2.43 35.38
N ASN A 43 -14.51 -3.49 36.12
CA ASN A 43 -13.44 -4.42 35.78
C ASN A 43 -13.80 -5.04 34.42
N ASP A 44 -13.67 -4.26 33.37
CA ASP A 44 -13.66 -4.76 32.01
C ASP A 44 -12.23 -5.22 31.79
N GLN A 45 -11.93 -6.40 32.34
CA GLN A 45 -10.91 -7.26 31.76
C GLN A 45 -11.45 -7.65 30.39
N THR A 46 -11.38 -6.70 29.46
CA THR A 46 -11.36 -6.95 28.02
C THR A 46 -10.19 -7.89 27.86
N THR A 47 -10.53 -9.16 27.96
CA THR A 47 -9.70 -10.26 27.54
C THR A 47 -9.54 -9.95 26.07
N ARG A 48 -8.44 -9.26 25.73
CA ARG A 48 -7.92 -9.21 24.37
C ARG A 48 -7.70 -10.68 24.08
N LEU A 49 -8.75 -11.31 23.56
CA LEU A 49 -8.66 -12.54 22.80
C LEU A 49 -7.64 -12.18 21.74
N LEU A 50 -6.39 -12.53 22.03
CA LEU A 50 -5.33 -12.67 21.06
C LEU A 50 -5.87 -13.72 20.11
N MET A 51 -6.72 -13.26 19.17
CA MET A 51 -7.01 -13.99 17.98
C MET A 51 -5.64 -14.18 17.36
N SER A 52 -5.15 -15.41 17.44
CA SER A 52 -3.98 -15.87 16.69
C SER A 52 -4.35 -15.76 15.22
N TYR A 53 -4.32 -14.52 14.70
CA TYR A 53 -4.38 -14.26 13.28
C TYR A 53 -3.23 -15.05 12.68
N ASP A 54 -3.56 -15.90 11.72
CA ASP A 54 -2.58 -16.73 11.04
C ASP A 54 -1.84 -15.81 10.07
N VAL A 55 -0.83 -15.10 10.59
CA VAL A 55 -0.07 -14.07 9.88
C VAL A 55 0.82 -14.67 8.78
N GLU A 56 0.78 -16.00 8.60
CA GLU A 56 1.51 -16.71 7.57
C GLU A 56 1.21 -16.14 6.17
N ASN A 57 -0.04 -15.77 5.87
CA ASN A 57 -0.38 -15.22 4.56
C ASN A 57 0.15 -13.79 4.32
N GLU A 58 0.51 -13.07 5.38
CA GLU A 58 1.11 -11.72 5.29
C GLU A 58 2.63 -11.75 5.12
N THR A 59 3.25 -12.88 5.43
CA THR A 59 4.70 -12.99 5.68
C THR A 59 5.34 -14.07 4.82
N LYS A 60 4.54 -15.01 4.31
CA LYS A 60 4.97 -16.01 3.34
C LYS A 60 5.44 -15.32 2.06
N ARG A 61 6.75 -15.41 1.83
CA ARG A 61 7.43 -14.86 0.64
C ARG A 61 7.37 -15.78 -0.59
N GLN A 62 6.75 -16.94 -0.48
CA GLN A 62 6.67 -17.91 -1.58
C GLN A 62 5.39 -17.75 -2.38
N LEU A 63 5.54 -17.54 -3.68
CA LEU A 63 4.47 -17.55 -4.66
C LEU A 63 4.19 -18.97 -5.15
N TYR A 64 2.91 -19.36 -5.14
CA TYR A 64 2.42 -20.61 -5.75
C TYR A 64 3.12 -21.90 -5.28
N ASN A 65 3.67 -21.89 -4.05
CA ASN A 65 4.51 -22.95 -3.50
C ASN A 65 5.74 -23.28 -4.37
N ILE A 66 6.19 -22.32 -5.18
CA ILE A 66 7.45 -22.39 -5.92
C ILE A 66 8.56 -21.94 -4.97
N LYS A 67 9.59 -22.77 -4.82
CA LYS A 67 10.76 -22.44 -4.00
C LYS A 67 11.46 -21.20 -4.56
N ASN A 68 12.04 -20.37 -3.69
CA ASN A 68 12.86 -19.23 -4.10
C ASN A 68 12.12 -18.22 -5.02
N SER A 69 10.80 -18.08 -4.84
CA SER A 69 9.95 -17.18 -5.61
C SER A 69 9.65 -15.84 -4.94
N SER A 70 10.39 -15.49 -3.88
CA SER A 70 10.30 -14.18 -3.24
C SER A 70 10.95 -13.10 -4.08
N TRP A 71 10.56 -11.83 -3.92
CA TRP A 71 11.19 -10.73 -4.67
C TRP A 71 12.69 -10.59 -4.37
N LYS A 72 13.13 -10.89 -3.14
CA LYS A 72 14.56 -10.89 -2.74
C LYS A 72 15.36 -12.10 -3.23
N SER A 73 14.72 -13.07 -3.87
CA SER A 73 15.42 -14.28 -4.32
C SER A 73 16.38 -13.99 -5.46
N ASN A 74 17.58 -14.58 -5.43
CA ASN A 74 18.52 -14.52 -6.57
C ASN A 74 18.00 -15.22 -7.83
N GLU A 75 16.97 -16.06 -7.68
CA GLU A 75 16.29 -16.73 -8.80
C GLU A 75 15.12 -15.88 -9.34
N TRP A 76 14.71 -14.83 -8.62
CA TRP A 76 13.67 -13.91 -9.09
C TRP A 76 14.22 -13.00 -10.18
N ASN A 77 13.56 -13.02 -11.32
CA ASN A 77 14.01 -12.30 -12.51
C ASN A 77 12.85 -11.58 -13.19
N TRP A 78 12.36 -10.55 -12.52
CA TRP A 78 11.32 -9.66 -13.02
C TRP A 78 11.64 -9.10 -14.41
N GLY A 79 10.66 -9.10 -15.31
CA GLY A 79 10.81 -8.55 -16.67
C GLY A 79 11.54 -9.46 -17.68
N TYR A 80 12.10 -10.60 -17.26
CA TYR A 80 12.73 -11.55 -18.19
C TYR A 80 11.71 -12.47 -18.86
N ALA A 81 12.04 -12.92 -20.07
CA ALA A 81 11.18 -13.81 -20.88
C ALA A 81 11.13 -15.28 -20.37
N ARG A 82 11.91 -15.63 -19.35
CA ARG A 82 12.02 -16.99 -18.78
C ARG A 82 12.47 -16.89 -17.32
N GLY A 83 12.19 -17.89 -16.49
CA GLY A 83 12.64 -18.01 -15.09
C GLY A 83 11.53 -17.79 -14.07
N THR A 84 11.86 -17.82 -12.77
CA THR A 84 10.86 -17.89 -11.68
C THR A 84 9.86 -16.74 -11.73
N GLY A 85 10.30 -15.52 -12.02
CA GLY A 85 9.39 -14.36 -12.16
C GLY A 85 8.41 -14.53 -13.33
N HIS A 86 8.90 -15.02 -14.46
CA HIS A 86 8.08 -15.30 -15.65
C HIS A 86 7.05 -16.40 -15.37
N ASP A 87 7.47 -17.50 -14.74
CA ASP A 87 6.61 -18.64 -14.45
C ASP A 87 5.52 -18.27 -13.44
N CYS A 88 5.87 -17.54 -12.38
CA CYS A 88 4.92 -16.97 -11.44
C CYS A 88 3.93 -16.03 -12.14
N ALA A 89 4.39 -15.15 -13.04
CA ALA A 89 3.50 -14.28 -13.81
C ALA A 89 2.55 -15.07 -14.73
N SER A 90 3.02 -16.17 -15.34
CA SER A 90 2.16 -17.05 -16.14
C SER A 90 1.09 -17.73 -15.28
N ILE A 91 1.43 -18.21 -14.08
CA ILE A 91 0.46 -18.79 -13.14
C ILE A 91 -0.55 -17.72 -12.71
N CYS A 92 -0.08 -16.53 -12.36
CA CYS A 92 -0.91 -15.40 -11.94
C CYS A 92 -1.96 -15.04 -12.99
N ARG A 93 -1.57 -14.88 -14.26
CA ARG A 93 -2.49 -14.59 -15.38
C ARG A 93 -3.54 -15.67 -15.57
N ARG A 94 -3.17 -16.95 -15.43
CA ARG A 94 -4.12 -18.07 -15.54
C ARG A 94 -5.08 -18.12 -14.36
N ARG A 95 -4.59 -17.89 -13.14
CA ARG A 95 -5.41 -17.95 -11.92
C ARG A 95 -6.45 -16.85 -11.88
N TRP A 96 -6.08 -15.63 -12.30
CA TRP A 96 -6.94 -14.46 -12.26
C TRP A 96 -7.59 -14.14 -13.62
N SER A 97 -7.74 -15.14 -14.49
CA SER A 97 -8.40 -14.96 -15.79
C SER A 97 -9.91 -14.75 -15.66
N ASP A 98 -10.53 -15.24 -14.59
CA ASP A 98 -11.96 -15.11 -14.34
C ASP A 98 -12.34 -13.80 -13.62
N LYS A 99 -13.38 -13.12 -14.11
CA LYS A 99 -13.84 -11.84 -13.56
C LYS A 99 -14.44 -11.96 -12.16
N ALA A 100 -15.17 -13.04 -11.87
CA ALA A 100 -15.78 -13.23 -10.57
C ALA A 100 -14.72 -13.47 -9.50
N ASP A 101 -13.66 -14.21 -9.82
CA ASP A 101 -12.54 -14.42 -8.89
C ASP A 101 -11.75 -13.13 -8.63
N ARG A 102 -11.50 -12.31 -9.67
CA ARG A 102 -10.91 -10.98 -9.48
C ARG A 102 -11.76 -10.09 -8.58
N LYS A 103 -13.09 -10.10 -8.77
CA LYS A 103 -14.00 -9.35 -7.89
C LYS A 103 -13.92 -9.83 -6.45
N LYS A 104 -13.93 -11.15 -6.21
CA LYS A 104 -13.79 -11.71 -4.85
C LYS A 104 -12.49 -11.27 -4.18
N LEU A 105 -11.38 -11.23 -4.93
CA LEU A 105 -10.10 -10.75 -4.41
C LEU A 105 -10.17 -9.28 -4.00
N VAL A 106 -10.68 -8.40 -4.88
CA VAL A 106 -10.79 -6.96 -4.56
C VAL A 106 -11.71 -6.74 -3.36
N ASP A 107 -12.87 -7.39 -3.33
CA ASP A 107 -13.81 -7.29 -2.22
C ASP A 107 -13.16 -7.75 -0.89
N ALA A 108 -12.34 -8.81 -0.93
CA ALA A 108 -11.58 -9.32 0.23
C ALA A 108 -10.50 -8.35 0.71
N LEU A 109 -9.82 -7.66 -0.21
CA LEU A 109 -8.79 -6.68 0.12
C LEU A 109 -9.37 -5.41 0.70
N LEU A 110 -10.51 -4.94 0.18
CA LEU A 110 -11.23 -3.78 0.70
C LEU A 110 -11.92 -4.07 2.05
N ASN A 111 -12.27 -5.33 2.31
CA ASN A 111 -12.96 -5.76 3.53
C ASN A 111 -12.25 -6.96 4.18
N PRO A 112 -11.01 -6.79 4.67
CA PRO A 112 -10.17 -7.90 5.16
C PRO A 112 -10.78 -8.64 6.36
N GLU A 113 -11.57 -7.98 7.21
CA GLU A 113 -12.26 -8.60 8.35
C GLU A 113 -13.41 -9.52 7.90
N ALA A 114 -14.09 -9.19 6.79
CA ALA A 114 -15.15 -10.01 6.22
C ALA A 114 -14.60 -11.28 5.55
N TYR A 115 -13.31 -11.28 5.22
CA TYR A 115 -12.62 -12.41 4.61
C TYR A 115 -11.94 -13.34 5.62
N HIS A 116 -12.49 -13.46 6.83
CA HIS A 116 -12.47 -14.74 7.55
C HIS A 116 -13.33 -15.75 6.78
N SER A 117 -12.90 -16.07 5.56
CA SER A 117 -13.61 -17.06 4.77
C SER A 117 -13.66 -18.33 5.61
N LYS A 118 -14.82 -18.97 5.66
CA LYS A 118 -15.02 -20.29 6.27
C LYS A 118 -14.16 -21.38 5.61
N HIS A 119 -13.22 -20.99 4.75
CA HIS A 119 -12.28 -21.77 3.98
C HIS A 119 -10.89 -21.10 3.99
N LYS A 120 -10.12 -21.25 5.08
CA LYS A 120 -8.68 -20.86 5.19
C LYS A 120 -7.83 -21.16 3.93
N SER A 121 -8.25 -22.10 3.09
CA SER A 121 -7.62 -22.47 1.82
C SER A 121 -7.64 -21.42 0.71
N TYR A 122 -8.40 -20.31 0.83
CA TYR A 122 -8.54 -19.30 -0.24
C TYR A 122 -8.03 -17.91 0.11
N GLU A 123 -7.47 -17.70 1.30
CA GLU A 123 -6.79 -16.43 1.57
C GLU A 123 -5.57 -16.30 0.66
N VAL A 124 -5.51 -15.19 -0.07
CA VAL A 124 -4.43 -14.91 -1.02
C VAL A 124 -3.26 -14.31 -0.25
N PRO A 125 -2.06 -14.94 -0.30
CA PRO A 125 -0.87 -14.39 0.31
C PRO A 125 -0.59 -12.99 -0.22
N PHE A 126 -0.14 -12.08 0.64
CA PHE A 126 0.13 -10.70 0.22
C PHE A 126 1.24 -10.63 -0.85
N GLU A 127 2.14 -11.61 -0.86
CA GLU A 127 3.14 -11.79 -1.91
C GLU A 127 2.51 -11.91 -3.31
N GLU A 128 1.39 -12.64 -3.42
CA GLU A 128 0.65 -12.78 -4.67
C GLU A 128 -0.07 -11.47 -5.04
N VAL A 129 -0.56 -10.71 -4.05
CA VAL A 129 -1.13 -9.38 -4.28
C VAL A 129 -0.08 -8.42 -4.86
N LYS A 130 1.16 -8.44 -4.32
CA LYS A 130 2.29 -7.69 -4.90
C LYS A 130 2.54 -8.09 -6.35
N LEU A 131 2.52 -9.38 -6.68
CA LEU A 131 2.69 -9.83 -8.06
C LEU A 131 1.62 -9.28 -9.00
N ILE A 132 0.34 -9.31 -8.59
CA ILE A 132 -0.77 -8.76 -9.38
C ILE A 132 -0.56 -7.26 -9.62
N LEU A 133 -0.24 -6.52 -8.57
CA LEU A 133 0.04 -5.08 -8.64
C LEU A 133 1.21 -4.79 -9.59
N GLY A 134 2.33 -5.49 -9.44
CA GLY A 134 3.50 -5.29 -10.28
C GLY A 134 3.19 -5.52 -11.77
N LEU A 135 2.40 -6.54 -12.09
CA LEU A 135 1.99 -6.80 -13.48
C LEU A 135 1.05 -5.72 -14.02
N LEU A 136 0.14 -5.20 -13.20
CA LEU A 136 -0.74 -4.09 -13.57
C LEU A 136 0.03 -2.79 -13.79
N TRP A 137 0.99 -2.47 -12.93
CA TRP A 137 1.85 -1.29 -13.07
C TRP A 137 2.71 -1.39 -14.33
N GLN A 138 3.30 -2.56 -14.59
CA GLN A 138 4.03 -2.83 -15.84
C GLN A 138 3.15 -2.61 -17.08
N ARG A 139 1.88 -3.08 -17.05
CA ARG A 139 0.94 -2.87 -18.15
C ARG A 139 0.55 -1.40 -18.31
N ALA A 140 0.35 -0.69 -17.22
CA ALA A 140 -0.07 0.70 -17.25
C ALA A 140 0.97 1.58 -17.97
N GLY A 141 2.27 1.26 -17.86
CA GLY A 141 3.36 1.79 -18.69
C GLY A 141 3.49 3.32 -18.75
N ARG A 142 2.73 4.06 -17.93
CA ARG A 142 2.45 5.50 -18.09
C ARG A 142 2.39 6.30 -16.79
N SER A 143 2.17 5.67 -15.62
CA SER A 143 2.31 6.39 -14.34
C SER A 143 3.77 6.35 -13.92
N HIS A 144 4.40 7.52 -13.87
CA HIS A 144 5.75 7.65 -13.34
C HIS A 144 5.80 7.18 -11.88
N ALA A 145 4.78 7.50 -11.09
CA ALA A 145 4.77 7.17 -9.67
C ALA A 145 4.79 5.64 -9.43
N PHE A 146 3.94 4.87 -10.11
CA PHE A 146 3.93 3.41 -9.91
C PHE A 146 5.13 2.68 -10.53
N ASN A 147 5.85 3.30 -11.49
CA ASN A 147 7.13 2.75 -11.93
C ASN A 147 8.16 2.78 -10.80
N GLU A 148 8.21 3.85 -10.01
CA GLU A 148 9.11 3.94 -8.86
C GLU A 148 8.74 2.92 -7.76
N VAL A 149 7.45 2.74 -7.48
CA VAL A 149 6.98 1.69 -6.56
C VAL A 149 7.36 0.30 -7.06
N LEU A 150 7.21 0.05 -8.37
CA LEU A 150 7.60 -1.21 -8.99
C LEU A 150 9.12 -1.45 -8.90
N GLU A 151 9.94 -0.44 -9.20
CA GLU A 151 11.40 -0.52 -9.09
C GLU A 151 11.82 -0.83 -7.64
N ASN A 152 11.23 -0.16 -6.66
CA ASN A 152 11.46 -0.44 -5.25
C ASN A 152 11.04 -1.86 -4.83
N MET A 153 9.99 -2.41 -5.45
CA MET A 153 9.58 -3.80 -5.26
C MET A 153 10.55 -4.78 -5.89
N VAL A 154 10.98 -4.53 -7.13
CA VAL A 154 11.94 -5.37 -7.86
C VAL A 154 13.28 -5.43 -7.15
N ASP A 155 13.74 -4.30 -6.62
CA ASP A 155 14.96 -4.21 -5.83
C ASP A 155 14.87 -4.92 -4.47
N ALA A 156 13.66 -5.29 -4.03
CA ALA A 156 13.36 -5.93 -2.75
C ALA A 156 13.98 -5.23 -1.52
N LYS A 157 14.30 -3.93 -1.64
CA LYS A 157 15.06 -3.18 -0.64
C LYS A 157 14.22 -2.86 0.60
N ARG A 158 12.99 -2.38 0.42
CA ARG A 158 12.20 -1.78 1.51
C ARG A 158 10.90 -2.52 1.88
N TYR A 159 10.45 -3.47 1.06
CA TYR A 159 9.23 -4.26 1.32
C TYR A 159 9.53 -5.71 1.73
N GLU A 160 10.81 -6.10 1.77
CA GLU A 160 11.29 -7.41 2.24
C GLU A 160 12.34 -7.26 3.35
N LEU A 161 12.09 -6.32 4.27
CA LEU A 161 12.88 -6.16 5.49
C LEU A 161 12.50 -7.24 6.51
N ASP A 162 13.39 -7.46 7.48
CA ASP A 162 13.14 -8.35 8.62
C ASP A 162 12.02 -7.78 9.53
N ASP A 163 11.87 -6.45 9.55
CA ASP A 163 10.72 -5.77 10.14
C ASP A 163 9.57 -5.71 9.13
N GLU A 164 8.59 -6.58 9.35
CA GLU A 164 7.42 -6.70 8.48
C GLU A 164 6.42 -5.56 8.66
N VAL A 165 6.34 -4.96 9.85
CA VAL A 165 5.46 -3.80 10.10
C VAL A 165 6.03 -2.61 9.35
N LEU A 166 7.33 -2.36 9.48
CA LEU A 166 8.01 -1.33 8.69
C LEU A 166 7.89 -1.58 7.18
N SER A 167 8.03 -2.85 6.74
CA SER A 167 7.80 -3.21 5.33
C SER A 167 6.38 -2.88 4.87
N ALA A 168 5.37 -3.10 5.72
CA ALA A 168 3.99 -2.76 5.41
C ALA A 168 3.75 -1.24 5.38
N LEU A 169 4.29 -0.49 6.34
CA LEU A 169 4.19 0.96 6.38
C LEU A 169 4.87 1.63 5.18
N ASN A 170 6.03 1.11 4.77
CA ASN A 170 6.71 1.53 3.55
C ASN A 170 5.82 1.35 2.32
N PHE A 171 5.22 0.16 2.17
CA PHE A 171 4.32 -0.12 1.07
C PHE A 171 3.10 0.81 1.07
N VAL A 172 2.45 1.01 2.23
CA VAL A 172 1.28 1.87 2.37
C VAL A 172 1.62 3.31 1.98
N THR A 173 2.76 3.81 2.43
CA THR A 173 3.23 5.18 2.12
C THR A 173 3.41 5.37 0.62
N ASP A 174 4.17 4.47 -0.02
CA ASP A 174 4.50 4.61 -1.44
C ASP A 174 3.27 4.42 -2.33
N VAL A 175 2.38 3.48 -1.98
CA VAL A 175 1.12 3.28 -2.70
C VAL A 175 0.20 4.48 -2.55
N ARG A 176 0.04 5.04 -1.34
CA ARG A 176 -0.75 6.25 -1.11
C ARG A 176 -0.23 7.41 -1.97
N ASP A 177 1.08 7.61 -1.99
CA ASP A 177 1.70 8.73 -2.70
C ASP A 177 1.58 8.59 -4.22
N ALA A 178 1.62 7.36 -4.75
CA ALA A 178 1.42 7.08 -6.16
C ALA A 178 -0.06 7.04 -6.60
N PHE A 179 -1.00 6.78 -5.67
CA PHE A 179 -2.41 6.56 -5.99
C PHE A 179 -3.11 7.68 -6.77
N PRO A 180 -2.84 8.98 -6.56
CA PRO A 180 -3.46 10.06 -7.34
C PRO A 180 -3.29 9.93 -8.86
N ASP A 181 -2.23 9.27 -9.33
CA ASP A 181 -1.96 9.08 -10.77
C ASP A 181 -2.92 8.10 -11.45
N VAL A 182 -3.51 7.18 -10.68
CA VAL A 182 -4.40 6.12 -11.21
C VAL A 182 -5.84 6.26 -10.71
N ALA A 183 -6.07 7.10 -9.71
CA ALA A 183 -7.37 7.23 -9.08
C ALA A 183 -8.43 7.74 -10.08
N LEU A 184 -9.56 7.05 -10.15
CA LEU A 184 -10.66 7.41 -11.07
C LEU A 184 -11.43 8.64 -10.59
N LYS A 185 -11.40 8.91 -9.28
CA LYS A 185 -12.16 9.97 -8.62
C LYS A 185 -11.37 10.59 -7.47
N LYS A 186 -11.54 11.89 -7.26
CA LYS A 186 -10.96 12.60 -6.11
C LYS A 186 -11.37 11.98 -4.77
N SER A 187 -12.63 11.54 -4.64
CA SER A 187 -13.12 10.90 -3.42
C SER A 187 -12.35 9.62 -3.07
N HIS A 188 -11.78 8.92 -4.05
CA HIS A 188 -10.94 7.74 -3.79
C HIS A 188 -9.59 8.17 -3.23
N VAL A 189 -8.99 9.24 -3.74
CA VAL A 189 -7.75 9.82 -3.19
C VAL A 189 -7.96 10.25 -1.75
N ASP A 190 -9.07 10.95 -1.46
CA ASP A 190 -9.42 11.37 -0.11
C ASP A 190 -9.59 10.15 0.83
N HIS A 191 -10.22 9.08 0.34
CA HIS A 191 -10.38 7.83 1.09
C HIS A 191 -9.03 7.12 1.35
N MET A 192 -8.14 7.05 0.35
CA MET A 192 -6.81 6.47 0.49
C MET A 192 -5.99 7.22 1.54
N ASN A 193 -6.07 8.56 1.52
CA ASN A 193 -5.39 9.41 2.50
C ASN A 193 -5.94 9.21 3.92
N ALA A 194 -7.26 9.06 4.06
CA ALA A 194 -7.88 8.77 5.35
C ALA A 194 -7.42 7.41 5.90
N VAL A 195 -7.53 6.35 5.09
CA VAL A 195 -7.15 4.98 5.45
C VAL A 195 -5.66 4.89 5.79
N ALA A 196 -4.77 5.40 4.93
CA ALA A 196 -3.34 5.39 5.21
C ALA A 196 -2.97 6.27 6.43
N GLY A 197 -3.68 7.37 6.63
CA GLY A 197 -3.51 8.26 7.79
C GLY A 197 -3.78 7.58 9.13
N GLU A 198 -4.61 6.54 9.17
CA GLU A 198 -4.91 5.77 10.40
C GLU A 198 -3.64 5.20 11.03
N ILE A 199 -2.64 4.79 10.24
CA ILE A 199 -1.42 4.15 10.77
C ILE A 199 -0.17 5.01 10.66
N LEU A 200 -0.12 5.95 9.71
CA LEU A 200 1.08 6.75 9.44
C LEU A 200 1.30 7.89 10.45
N HIS A 201 0.36 8.14 11.36
CA HIS A 201 0.51 9.10 12.44
C HIS A 201 1.18 8.51 13.70
N TYR A 202 1.29 7.19 13.77
CA TYR A 202 1.98 6.53 14.87
C TYR A 202 3.46 6.34 14.55
N HIS A 203 4.30 6.31 15.59
CA HIS A 203 5.67 5.82 15.42
C HIS A 203 5.65 4.33 15.08
N ASP A 204 6.56 3.86 14.23
CA ASP A 204 6.58 2.48 13.70
C ASP A 204 6.46 1.39 14.78
N HIS A 205 7.04 1.61 15.97
CA HIS A 205 7.02 0.68 17.10
C HIS A 205 5.70 0.68 17.90
N MET A 206 4.78 1.59 17.61
CA MET A 206 3.46 1.69 18.26
C MET A 206 2.33 1.16 17.37
N VAL A 207 2.61 0.87 16.11
CA VAL A 207 1.62 0.35 15.17
C VAL A 207 1.38 -1.14 15.45
N ASP A 208 0.13 -1.50 15.65
CA ASP A 208 -0.25 -2.90 15.76
C ASP A 208 -0.03 -3.62 14.42
N ARG A 209 0.59 -4.79 14.46
CA ARG A 209 0.95 -5.56 13.25
C ARG A 209 -0.27 -5.96 12.44
N VAL A 210 -1.38 -6.33 13.08
CA VAL A 210 -2.61 -6.72 12.38
C VAL A 210 -3.17 -5.51 11.65
N GLU A 211 -3.16 -4.35 12.30
CA GLU A 211 -3.64 -3.11 11.72
C GLU A 211 -2.80 -2.65 10.52
N ALA A 212 -1.47 -2.72 10.62
CA ALA A 212 -0.59 -2.41 9.49
C ALA A 212 -0.89 -3.29 8.26
N PHE A 213 -1.12 -4.59 8.47
CA PHE A 213 -1.44 -5.52 7.38
C PHE A 213 -2.85 -5.32 6.83
N ARG A 214 -3.83 -5.01 7.69
CA ARG A 214 -5.20 -4.66 7.30
C ARG A 214 -5.20 -3.48 6.33
N ILE A 215 -4.59 -2.37 6.74
CA ILE A 215 -4.50 -1.14 5.94
C ILE A 215 -3.75 -1.37 4.63
N ARG A 216 -2.63 -2.10 4.68
CA ARG A 216 -1.86 -2.48 3.49
C ARG A 216 -2.73 -3.20 2.46
N ARG A 217 -3.58 -4.14 2.88
CA ARG A 217 -4.52 -4.83 1.99
C ARG A 217 -5.57 -3.88 1.41
N VAL A 218 -6.15 -3.00 2.24
CA VAL A 218 -7.14 -2.02 1.77
C VAL A 218 -6.53 -1.11 0.70
N CYS A 219 -5.35 -0.55 0.94
CA CYS A 219 -4.62 0.27 -0.04
C CYS A 219 -4.39 -0.49 -1.35
N ALA A 220 -3.95 -1.75 -1.28
CA ALA A 220 -3.78 -2.59 -2.47
C ALA A 220 -5.12 -2.82 -3.21
N GLY A 221 -6.20 -3.10 -2.48
CA GLY A 221 -7.55 -3.27 -3.04
C GLY A 221 -8.04 -2.04 -3.80
N MET A 222 -7.82 -0.85 -3.25
CA MET A 222 -8.17 0.42 -3.89
C MET A 222 -7.41 0.64 -5.20
N VAL A 223 -6.10 0.33 -5.22
CA VAL A 223 -5.30 0.39 -6.46
C VAL A 223 -5.84 -0.58 -7.51
N LEU A 224 -6.13 -1.83 -7.13
CA LEU A 224 -6.68 -2.82 -8.06
C LEU A 224 -8.02 -2.38 -8.65
N GLU A 225 -8.90 -1.81 -7.82
CA GLU A 225 -10.20 -1.29 -8.25
C GLU A 225 -10.03 -0.16 -9.28
N ASP A 226 -9.25 0.88 -8.96
CA ASP A 226 -9.12 2.06 -9.82
C ASP A 226 -8.29 1.82 -11.08
N MET A 227 -7.37 0.86 -11.06
CA MET A 227 -6.67 0.40 -12.26
C MET A 227 -7.53 -0.54 -13.14
N GLY A 228 -8.78 -0.81 -12.77
CA GLY A 228 -9.72 -1.61 -13.55
C GLY A 228 -9.35 -3.09 -13.61
N PHE A 229 -8.70 -3.64 -12.59
CA PHE A 229 -8.30 -5.05 -12.54
C PHE A 229 -9.48 -6.00 -12.73
N ILE A 230 -10.62 -5.71 -12.11
CA ILE A 230 -11.82 -6.56 -12.20
C ILE A 230 -12.26 -6.71 -13.66
N GLU A 231 -12.31 -5.61 -14.40
CA GLU A 231 -12.78 -5.61 -15.78
C GLU A 231 -11.73 -6.12 -16.77
N ASN A 232 -10.48 -5.68 -16.61
CA ASN A 232 -9.43 -5.85 -17.62
C ASN A 232 -8.47 -7.01 -17.33
N GLY A 233 -8.52 -7.61 -16.13
CA GLY A 233 -7.52 -8.58 -15.71
C GLY A 233 -6.11 -8.02 -15.69
N ILE A 234 -5.13 -8.92 -15.84
CA ILE A 234 -3.69 -8.63 -15.94
C ILE A 234 -3.27 -8.62 -17.41
#